data_AF-A0A244E9P3-F1
#
_entry.id   AF-A0A244E9P3-F1
#
_cell.length_a   1.000
_cell.length_b   1.000
_cell.length_c   1.000
_cell.angle_alpha   90.00
_cell.angle_beta   90.00
_cell.angle_gamma   90.00
#
_symmetry.space_group_name_H-M   'P 1'
#
loop_
_entity.id
_entity.type
_entity.pdbx_description
1 polymer ?
#
loop_
_entity_poly.entity_id
_entity_poly.type
_entity_poly.pdbx_seq_one_letter_code
_entity_poly.pdbx_strand_id
1 'polypeptide(L)'
;MFNLRIVARSLHLLAAGVVVCAALPAAAQTFQVANSTAGRQVTAAPINQIVANLNAGINNAQWTATVANNQANYATQVGNNAQATANWAGDVANYASNTAADAWNRANNAQATANAVAGRVDAAWNLGISDCALALGGIQWIAFCQAVNPRPW
;
A
#
# COMPACT_ATOMS: atom_id res chain seq x y z
N MET A 1 -1.92 0.49 14.04
CA MET A 1 -1.98 1.96 14.08
C MET A 1 -0.58 2.51 14.36
N PHE A 2 0.26 2.62 13.32
CA PHE A 2 1.61 3.16 13.46
C PHE A 2 1.55 4.70 13.46
N ASN A 3 2.23 5.30 14.43
CA ASN A 3 2.13 6.70 14.84
C ASN A 3 2.43 7.70 13.72
N LEU A 4 1.36 8.22 13.07
CA LEU A 4 1.39 9.37 12.15
C LEU A 4 2.14 10.60 12.72
N ARG A 5 2.17 10.72 14.06
CA ARG A 5 2.85 11.80 14.80
C ARG A 5 4.37 11.76 14.68
N ILE A 6 4.97 10.60 14.45
CA ILE A 6 6.45 10.46 14.33
C ILE A 6 6.90 10.93 12.94
N VAL A 7 6.16 10.57 11.89
CA VAL A 7 6.45 10.97 10.51
C VAL A 7 6.31 12.49 10.36
N ALA A 8 5.27 13.09 10.95
CA ALA A 8 5.07 14.53 10.92
C ALA A 8 6.19 15.32 11.64
N ARG A 9 6.71 14.81 12.77
CA ARG A 9 7.85 15.46 13.47
C ARG A 9 9.14 15.37 12.68
N SER A 10 9.36 14.25 11.99
CA SER A 10 10.53 14.04 11.13
C SER A 10 10.56 15.01 9.95
N LEU A 11 9.40 15.27 9.35
CA LEU A 11 9.26 16.19 8.23
C LEU A 11 9.48 17.66 8.64
N HIS A 12 9.02 18.07 9.83
CA HIS A 12 9.27 19.41 10.36
C HIS A 12 10.75 19.64 10.71
N LEU A 13 11.45 18.62 11.23
CA LEU A 13 12.90 18.68 11.48
C LEU A 13 13.70 18.74 10.18
N LEU A 14 13.27 18.06 9.12
CA LEU A 14 13.90 18.13 7.80
C LEU A 14 13.68 19.51 7.15
N ALA A 15 12.48 20.09 7.26
CA ALA A 15 12.19 21.43 6.77
C ALA A 15 12.97 22.51 7.56
N ALA A 16 13.10 22.36 8.88
CA ALA A 16 13.92 23.27 9.70
C ALA A 16 15.42 23.14 9.40
N GLY A 17 15.93 21.92 9.15
CA GLY A 17 17.33 21.69 8.77
C GLY A 17 17.69 22.25 7.39
N VAL A 18 16.76 22.21 6.43
CA VAL A 18 16.96 22.79 5.09
C VAL A 18 16.93 24.32 5.14
N VAL A 19 16.10 24.93 6.01
CA VAL A 19 16.05 26.40 6.16
C VAL A 19 17.32 26.95 6.83
N VAL A 20 17.94 26.22 7.76
CA VAL A 20 19.19 26.65 8.40
C VAL A 20 20.40 26.57 7.44
N CYS A 21 20.39 25.65 6.47
CA CYS A 21 21.43 25.59 5.44
C CYS A 21 21.24 26.61 4.31
N ALA A 22 20.03 27.13 4.09
CA ALA A 22 19.74 28.15 3.07
C ALA A 22 20.01 29.59 3.53
N ALA A 23 20.29 29.81 4.82
CA ALA A 23 20.48 31.14 5.41
C ALA A 23 21.94 31.50 5.71
N LEU A 24 22.92 30.74 5.22
CA LEU A 24 24.28 31.24 5.13
C LEU A 24 24.36 32.08 3.86
N PRO A 25 24.44 33.41 3.95
CA PRO A 25 24.72 34.20 2.75
C PRO A 25 26.03 33.65 2.20
N ALA A 26 26.00 33.21 0.94
CA ALA A 26 27.16 33.17 0.10
C ALA A 26 27.66 34.62 -0.02
N ALA A 27 28.28 35.12 1.05
CA ALA A 27 29.08 36.31 1.00
C ALA A 27 30.25 35.93 0.10
N ALA A 28 30.12 36.23 -1.18
CA ALA A 28 31.24 36.41 -2.07
C ALA A 28 32.09 37.53 -1.44
N GLN A 29 32.94 37.16 -0.49
CA GLN A 29 33.97 38.03 0.03
C GLN A 29 34.99 38.15 -1.08
N THR A 30 34.81 39.15 -1.93
CA THR A 30 35.89 39.65 -2.77
C THR A 30 36.98 40.14 -1.82
N PHE A 31 38.01 39.31 -1.60
CA PHE A 31 39.22 39.77 -0.94
C PHE A 31 39.84 40.86 -1.83
N GLN A 32 39.57 42.13 -1.53
CA GLN A 32 40.42 43.21 -2.00
C GLN A 32 41.79 43.01 -1.34
N VAL A 33 42.72 42.41 -2.06
CA VAL A 33 44.13 42.46 -1.70
C VAL A 33 44.56 43.91 -1.90
N ALA A 34 44.60 44.68 -0.81
CA ALA A 34 45.27 45.97 -0.80
C ALA A 34 46.74 45.73 -1.16
N ASN A 35 47.12 46.10 -2.39
CA ASN A 35 48.52 46.16 -2.78
C ASN A 35 49.16 47.34 -2.05
N SER A 36 49.70 47.07 -0.86
CA SER A 36 50.56 48.01 -0.15
C SER A 36 51.86 48.16 -0.95
N THR A 37 51.87 49.12 -1.88
CA THR A 37 53.12 49.65 -2.42
C THR A 37 53.46 50.95 -1.71
N ALA A 38 53.72 50.83 -0.40
CA ALA A 38 54.80 51.55 0.25
C ALA A 38 55.86 50.51 0.68
N GLY A 39 56.47 49.85 -0.31
CA GLY A 39 57.77 49.19 -0.17
C GLY A 39 57.91 48.00 0.79
N ARG A 40 56.84 47.34 1.24
CA ARG A 40 56.95 46.07 1.98
C ARG A 40 56.39 44.92 1.16
N GLN A 41 57.30 44.11 0.59
CA GLN A 41 56.97 42.80 0.04
C GLN A 41 56.13 42.03 1.06
N VAL A 42 54.88 41.75 0.70
CA VAL A 42 54.10 40.71 1.36
C VAL A 42 54.73 39.40 0.89
N THR A 43 55.51 38.76 1.76
CA THR A 43 56.07 37.42 1.54
C THR A 43 54.96 36.52 0.99
N ALA A 44 55.18 35.69 -0.02
CA ALA A 44 54.11 34.92 -0.69
C ALA A 44 53.35 33.90 0.22
N ALA A 45 53.85 33.66 1.42
CA ALA A 45 53.34 32.66 2.38
C ALA A 45 51.86 32.86 2.82
N PRO A 46 51.36 34.07 3.14
CA PRO A 46 49.98 34.27 3.60
C PRO A 46 48.94 34.02 2.49
N ILE A 47 49.27 34.32 1.24
CA ILE A 47 48.36 34.12 0.09
C ILE A 47 48.20 32.63 -0.20
N ASN A 48 49.30 31.87 -0.20
CA ASN A 48 49.25 30.41 -0.40
C ASN A 48 48.40 29.71 0.66
N GLN A 49 48.43 30.20 1.91
CA GLN A 49 47.63 29.64 2.99
C GLN A 49 46.13 29.94 2.84
N ILE A 50 45.76 31.14 2.36
CA ILE A 50 44.37 31.48 2.04
C ILE A 50 43.83 30.60 0.91
N VAL A 51 44.60 30.41 -0.16
CA VAL A 51 44.22 29.55 -1.29
C VAL A 51 44.05 28.09 -0.85
N ALA A 52 44.96 27.58 -0.01
CA ALA A 52 44.85 26.23 0.54
C ALA A 52 43.58 26.05 1.39
N ASN A 53 43.27 27.01 2.25
CA ASN A 53 42.06 26.97 3.09
C ASN A 53 40.78 27.06 2.25
N LEU A 54 40.75 27.89 1.20
CA LEU A 54 39.64 27.98 0.27
C LEU A 54 39.41 26.66 -0.47
N ASN A 55 40.48 26.06 -1.01
CA ASN A 55 40.38 24.77 -1.70
C ASN A 55 39.88 23.66 -0.77
N ALA A 56 40.33 23.63 0.48
CA ALA A 56 39.82 22.68 1.47
C ALA A 56 38.32 22.89 1.77
N GLY A 57 37.90 24.15 1.93
CA GLY A 57 36.50 24.50 2.14
C GLY A 57 35.60 24.12 0.97
N ILE A 58 36.04 24.41 -0.27
CA ILE A 58 35.32 24.06 -1.51
C ILE A 58 35.18 22.54 -1.63
N ASN A 59 36.25 21.78 -1.42
CA ASN A 59 36.23 20.32 -1.52
C ASN A 59 35.25 19.70 -0.50
N ASN A 60 35.22 20.23 0.73
CA ASN A 60 34.29 19.75 1.75
C ASN A 60 32.83 20.10 1.43
N ALA A 61 32.58 21.31 0.92
CA ALA A 61 31.26 21.72 0.46
C ALA A 61 30.76 20.87 -0.71
N GLN A 62 31.63 20.58 -1.68
CA GLN A 62 31.31 19.69 -2.80
C GLN A 62 30.97 18.27 -2.33
N TRP A 63 31.78 17.70 -1.42
CA TRP A 63 31.50 16.38 -0.86
C TRP A 63 30.16 16.34 -0.14
N THR A 64 29.88 17.35 0.69
CA THR A 64 28.60 17.49 1.40
C THR A 64 27.42 17.57 0.43
N ALA A 65 27.54 18.35 -0.65
CA ALA A 65 26.51 18.46 -1.68
C ALA A 65 26.29 17.14 -2.43
N THR A 66 27.34 16.38 -2.70
CA THR A 66 27.24 15.05 -3.32
C THR A 66 26.51 14.07 -2.41
N VAL A 67 26.86 14.03 -1.11
CA VAL A 67 26.19 13.16 -0.13
C VAL A 67 24.70 13.51 -0.02
N ALA A 68 24.36 14.81 0.06
CA ALA A 68 22.96 15.26 0.11
C ALA A 68 22.17 14.84 -1.14
N ASN A 69 22.75 14.99 -2.34
CA ASN A 69 22.11 14.55 -3.59
C ASN A 69 21.90 13.04 -3.64
N ASN A 70 22.90 12.26 -3.22
CA ASN A 70 22.79 10.80 -3.15
C ASN A 70 21.66 10.38 -2.20
N GLN A 71 21.54 11.07 -1.06
CA GLN A 71 20.50 10.79 -0.09
C GLN A 71 19.10 11.17 -0.59
N ALA A 72 18.97 12.29 -1.30
CA ALA A 72 17.71 12.68 -1.95
C ALA A 72 17.28 11.66 -3.01
N ASN A 73 18.20 11.22 -3.88
CA ASN A 73 17.94 10.21 -4.89
C ASN A 73 17.51 8.86 -4.28
N TYR A 74 18.16 8.46 -3.19
CA TYR A 74 17.78 7.25 -2.46
C TYR A 74 16.38 7.37 -1.85
N ALA A 75 16.04 8.52 -1.25
CA ALA A 75 14.72 8.76 -0.69
C ALA A 75 13.62 8.67 -1.77
N THR A 76 13.85 9.20 -2.97
CA THR A 76 12.93 9.06 -4.11
C THR A 76 12.74 7.60 -4.52
N GLN A 77 13.82 6.82 -4.60
CA GLN A 77 13.73 5.39 -4.93
C GLN A 77 12.92 4.60 -3.89
N VAL A 78 13.18 4.85 -2.60
CA VAL A 78 12.42 4.24 -1.51
C VAL A 78 10.93 4.62 -1.59
N GLY A 79 10.61 5.88 -1.88
CA GLY A 79 9.24 6.34 -2.07
C GLY A 79 8.53 5.62 -3.22
N ASN A 80 9.19 5.48 -4.37
CA ASN A 80 8.64 4.76 -5.52
C ASN A 80 8.40 3.28 -5.22
N ASN A 81 9.32 2.62 -4.53
CA ASN A 81 9.17 1.22 -4.12
C ASN A 81 8.02 1.05 -3.12
N ALA A 82 7.86 1.98 -2.18
CA ALA A 82 6.74 1.97 -1.24
C ALA A 82 5.39 2.12 -1.96
N GLN A 83 5.30 2.99 -2.97
CA GLN A 83 4.10 3.16 -3.78
C GLN A 83 3.78 1.90 -4.59
N ALA A 84 4.79 1.27 -5.21
CA ALA A 84 4.61 0.01 -5.93
C ALA A 84 4.09 -1.11 -5.00
N THR A 85 4.63 -1.18 -3.79
CA THR A 85 4.19 -2.14 -2.76
C THR A 85 2.73 -1.91 -2.36
N ALA A 86 2.33 -0.63 -2.18
CA ALA A 86 0.96 -0.28 -1.85
C ALA A 86 -0.03 -0.65 -2.96
N ASN A 87 0.34 -0.41 -4.23
CA ASN A 87 -0.48 -0.80 -5.38
C ASN A 87 -0.68 -2.32 -5.43
N TRP A 88 0.42 -3.09 -5.29
CA TRP A 88 0.34 -4.54 -5.28
C TRP A 88 -0.54 -5.08 -4.13
N ALA A 89 -0.44 -4.49 -2.94
CA ALA A 89 -1.32 -4.84 -1.83
C ALA A 89 -2.81 -4.56 -2.15
N GLY A 90 -3.11 -3.47 -2.87
CA GLY A 90 -4.44 -3.18 -3.38
C GLY A 90 -4.96 -4.23 -4.35
N ASP A 91 -4.12 -4.68 -5.29
CA ASP A 91 -4.47 -5.73 -6.25
C ASP A 91 -4.78 -7.06 -5.56
N VAL A 92 -3.98 -7.44 -4.56
CA VAL A 92 -4.22 -8.64 -3.74
C VAL A 92 -5.56 -8.56 -3.00
N ALA A 93 -5.88 -7.39 -2.42
CA ALA A 93 -7.15 -7.19 -1.73
C ALA A 93 -8.36 -7.30 -2.69
N ASN A 94 -8.24 -6.73 -3.89
CA ASN A 94 -9.27 -6.84 -4.93
C ASN A 94 -9.45 -8.29 -5.38
N TYR A 95 -8.36 -9.03 -5.60
CA TYR A 95 -8.41 -10.43 -5.96
C TYR A 95 -9.10 -11.28 -4.88
N ALA A 96 -8.79 -11.05 -3.60
CA ALA A 96 -9.42 -11.75 -2.48
C ALA A 96 -10.93 -11.47 -2.42
N SER A 97 -11.36 -10.21 -2.57
CA SER A 97 -12.78 -9.84 -2.60
C SER A 97 -13.53 -10.51 -3.76
N ASN A 98 -12.95 -10.52 -4.96
CA ASN A 98 -13.55 -11.17 -6.12
C ASN A 98 -13.69 -12.68 -5.93
N THR A 99 -12.67 -13.32 -5.34
CA THR A 99 -12.69 -14.76 -5.03
C THR A 99 -13.78 -15.09 -4.00
N ALA A 100 -13.93 -14.26 -2.96
CA ALA A 100 -14.98 -14.43 -1.96
C ALA A 100 -16.38 -14.27 -2.58
N ALA A 101 -16.56 -13.29 -3.47
CA ALA A 101 -17.83 -13.08 -4.18
C ALA A 101 -18.19 -14.26 -5.09
N ASP A 102 -17.23 -14.81 -5.84
CA ASP A 102 -17.46 -16.02 -6.66
C ASP A 102 -17.86 -17.22 -5.80
N ALA A 103 -17.15 -17.45 -4.68
CA ALA A 103 -17.47 -18.53 -3.76
C ALA A 103 -18.89 -18.39 -3.17
N TRP A 104 -19.28 -17.17 -2.78
CA TRP A 104 -20.63 -16.89 -2.27
C TRP A 104 -21.70 -17.14 -3.33
N ASN A 105 -21.48 -16.69 -4.56
CA ASN A 105 -22.40 -16.94 -5.68
C ASN A 105 -22.58 -18.43 -5.95
N ARG A 106 -21.49 -19.21 -5.94
CA ARG A 106 -21.56 -20.67 -6.11
C ARG A 106 -22.33 -21.35 -5.00
N ALA A 107 -22.12 -20.94 -3.74
CA ALA A 107 -22.87 -21.47 -2.61
C ALA A 107 -24.39 -21.21 -2.75
N ASN A 108 -24.78 -19.99 -3.14
CA ASN A 108 -26.18 -19.66 -3.37
C ASN A 108 -26.80 -20.45 -4.53
N ASN A 109 -26.06 -20.61 -5.63
CA ASN A 109 -26.53 -21.41 -6.76
C ASN A 109 -26.71 -22.87 -6.38
N ALA A 110 -25.79 -23.42 -5.56
CA ALA A 110 -25.92 -24.77 -5.02
C ALA A 110 -27.14 -24.90 -4.11
N GLN A 111 -27.38 -23.93 -3.23
CA GLN A 111 -28.56 -23.91 -2.36
C GLN A 111 -29.87 -23.82 -3.17
N ALA A 112 -29.93 -22.95 -4.17
CA ALA A 112 -31.08 -22.83 -5.06
C ALA A 112 -31.37 -24.15 -5.78
N THR A 113 -30.32 -24.82 -6.25
CA THR A 113 -30.43 -26.14 -6.89
C THR A 113 -30.95 -27.19 -5.91
N ALA A 114 -30.40 -27.24 -4.69
CA ALA A 114 -30.85 -28.16 -3.65
C ALA A 114 -32.34 -27.95 -3.30
N ASN A 115 -32.76 -26.69 -3.13
CA ASN A 115 -34.16 -26.34 -2.87
C ASN A 115 -35.08 -26.76 -4.02
N ALA A 116 -34.65 -26.57 -5.27
CA ALA A 116 -35.42 -26.99 -6.44
C ALA A 116 -35.57 -28.53 -6.52
N VAL A 117 -34.52 -29.28 -6.18
CA VAL A 117 -34.56 -30.75 -6.13
C VAL A 117 -35.47 -31.22 -5.01
N ALA A 118 -35.33 -30.67 -3.81
CA ALA A 118 -36.19 -30.99 -2.67
C ALA A 118 -37.68 -30.77 -3.02
N GLY A 119 -38.01 -29.62 -3.61
CA GLY A 119 -39.38 -29.32 -4.03
C GLY A 119 -39.92 -30.28 -5.10
N ARG A 120 -39.09 -30.73 -6.04
CA ARG A 120 -39.50 -31.72 -7.06
C ARG A 120 -39.83 -33.06 -6.44
N VAL A 121 -39.06 -33.51 -5.46
CA VAL A 121 -39.32 -34.82 -4.86
C VAL A 121 -40.46 -34.75 -3.87
N ASP A 122 -40.62 -33.63 -3.15
CA ASP A 122 -41.82 -33.40 -2.35
C ASP A 122 -43.09 -33.47 -3.20
N ALA A 123 -43.07 -32.86 -4.38
CA ALA A 123 -44.17 -32.95 -5.34
C ALA A 123 -44.37 -34.39 -5.84
N ALA A 124 -43.30 -35.09 -6.22
CA ALA A 124 -43.38 -36.47 -6.69
C ALA A 124 -43.91 -37.43 -5.61
N TRP A 125 -43.47 -37.26 -4.36
CA TRP A 125 -43.97 -38.04 -3.23
C TRP A 125 -45.46 -37.79 -3.00
N ASN A 126 -45.89 -36.52 -2.98
CA ASN A 126 -47.31 -36.18 -2.82
C ASN A 126 -48.19 -36.77 -3.94
N LEU A 127 -47.72 -36.77 -5.19
CA LEU A 127 -48.42 -37.43 -6.30
C LEU A 127 -48.51 -38.94 -6.07
N GLY A 128 -47.40 -39.60 -5.70
CA GLY A 128 -47.40 -41.04 -5.42
C GLY A 128 -48.33 -41.43 -4.28
N ILE A 129 -48.44 -40.62 -3.23
CA ILE A 129 -49.43 -40.81 -2.15
C ILE A 129 -50.85 -40.66 -2.67
N SER A 130 -51.11 -39.65 -3.50
CA SER A 130 -52.44 -39.40 -4.06
C SER A 130 -52.89 -40.54 -4.99
N ASP A 131 -51.99 -41.04 -5.84
CA ASP A 131 -52.26 -42.16 -6.74
C ASP A 131 -52.53 -43.46 -5.95
N CYS A 132 -51.75 -43.72 -4.89
CA CYS A 132 -51.98 -44.85 -3.99
C CYS A 132 -53.37 -44.77 -3.32
N ALA A 133 -53.74 -43.59 -2.78
CA ALA A 133 -55.03 -43.42 -2.13
C ALA A 133 -56.20 -43.58 -3.12
N LEU A 134 -56.05 -43.06 -4.34
CA LEU A 134 -57.03 -43.23 -5.40
C LEU A 134 -57.22 -44.71 -5.76
N ALA A 135 -56.12 -45.47 -5.89
CA ALA A 135 -56.13 -46.90 -6.19
C ALA A 135 -56.83 -47.75 -5.11
N LEU A 136 -56.77 -47.33 -3.85
CA LEU A 136 -57.42 -48.00 -2.72
C LEU A 136 -58.89 -47.56 -2.48
N GLY A 137 -59.40 -46.63 -3.29
CA GLY A 137 -60.81 -46.20 -3.21
C GLY A 137 -61.04 -44.90 -2.44
N GLY A 138 -60.04 -44.00 -2.38
CA GLY A 138 -60.23 -42.61 -2.00
C GLY A 138 -59.39 -42.14 -0.81
N ILE A 139 -59.67 -40.90 -0.39
CA ILE A 139 -58.83 -40.14 0.55
C ILE A 139 -58.65 -40.79 1.93
N GLN A 140 -59.54 -41.70 2.35
CA GLN A 140 -59.40 -42.39 3.65
C GLN A 140 -58.11 -43.23 3.75
N TRP A 141 -57.50 -43.58 2.61
CA TRP A 141 -56.27 -44.38 2.56
C TRP A 141 -54.97 -43.57 2.53
N ILE A 142 -55.03 -42.23 2.53
CA ILE A 142 -53.82 -41.37 2.50
C ILE A 142 -52.87 -41.73 3.65
N ALA A 143 -53.38 -41.87 4.87
CA ALA A 143 -52.56 -42.20 6.04
C ALA A 143 -51.88 -43.57 5.91
N PHE A 144 -52.57 -44.56 5.35
CA PHE A 144 -51.98 -45.86 5.06
C PHE A 144 -50.88 -45.76 4.00
N CYS A 145 -51.13 -45.06 2.88
CA CYS A 145 -50.17 -44.84 1.82
C CYS A 145 -48.90 -44.12 2.31
N GLN A 146 -49.04 -43.12 3.20
CA GLN A 146 -47.91 -42.43 3.82
C GLN A 146 -47.11 -43.33 4.75
N ALA A 147 -47.76 -44.27 5.45
CA ALA A 147 -47.10 -45.21 6.34
C ALA A 147 -46.28 -46.27 5.58
N VAL A 148 -46.75 -46.73 4.42
CA VAL A 148 -46.05 -47.74 3.60
C VAL A 148 -45.05 -47.13 2.61
N ASN A 149 -45.20 -45.85 2.26
CA ASN A 149 -44.25 -45.10 1.44
C ASN A 149 -43.78 -43.85 2.20
N PRO A 150 -42.91 -44.03 3.21
CA PRO A 150 -42.41 -42.91 4.00
C PRO A 150 -41.69 -41.92 3.10
N ARG A 151 -41.79 -40.64 3.45
CA ARG A 151 -41.14 -39.56 2.70
C ARG A 151 -39.64 -39.85 2.66
N PRO A 152 -39.01 -39.89 1.47
CA PRO A 152 -37.57 -39.92 1.43
C PRO A 152 -37.10 -38.59 2.01
N TRP A 153 -36.14 -38.63 2.94
CA TRP A 153 -35.57 -37.54 3.77
C TRP A 153 -36.48 -36.81 4.77
#